data_AF-G3P1C9-F1
#
_entry.id   AF-G3P1C9-F1
#
_cell.length_a   1.000
_cell.length_b   1.000
_cell.length_c   1.000
_cell.angle_alpha   90.00
_cell.angle_beta   90.00
_cell.angle_gamma   90.00
#
_symmetry.space_group_name_H-M   'P 1'
#
loop_
_entity.id
_entity.type
_entity.pdbx_description
1 polymer ?
#
loop_
_entity_poly.entity_id
_entity_poly.type
_entity_poly.pdbx_seq_one_letter_code
_entity_poly.pdbx_strand_id
1 'polypeptide(L)'
;MSGSATSCEECLLIHPRCAWGRSLPSRCDFSQNLERRGCDVRLIESPTSSVSVLQDRPLSSKGSGSSQYDVVQIRPQKISVSLRPGDQTRFGVQVRQVEDYPVDLYYLMDLSLSMKDDLDTIRNLGTKLALEMGKLTSNFRLGFGSFVDKNMSPFSYTAPKYQENPCTKLFPNCVPTFGFRHIVSLTDKVDRFNEEVQKQMVSRNRDAPEGGFDAILQAAVCKEEIGWRKEAYHLLVFATDDVPHLALDGRLGGLVRPHDGRCHLDDRNEYSASTEMDYPSLALLGEKLAENNIFLIFAVTKRLYNFTALIPGTTVEILDQDSKNVIQLIVAAYNNIRSKVELSVWDHPEDIGLSFTATCQDGEPLPGLRKCGDLKIGDTVGSLEARSCPPRGANRSFTIKPVGFKDRLEVAVEYQCDCGCSRTAPKLHVT
;
A
#
# COMPACT_ATOMS: atom_id res chain seq x y z
N MET A 1 -45.62 12.15 10.96
CA MET A 1 -46.06 11.41 9.77
C MET A 1 -46.13 9.94 10.17
N SER A 2 -47.32 9.35 10.29
CA SER A 2 -47.47 7.90 10.47
C SER A 2 -47.24 7.25 9.10
N GLY A 3 -46.16 6.50 8.93
CA GLY A 3 -45.88 5.81 7.67
C GLY A 3 -46.90 4.69 7.43
N SER A 4 -47.42 4.58 6.21
CA SER A 4 -48.33 3.49 5.78
C SER A 4 -47.58 2.19 5.50
N ALA A 5 -46.57 1.86 6.32
CA ALA A 5 -45.77 0.66 6.10
C ALA A 5 -46.65 -0.59 6.22
N THR A 6 -46.63 -1.43 5.19
CA THR A 6 -47.40 -2.67 5.10
C THR A 6 -46.67 -3.87 5.74
N SER A 7 -45.35 -3.74 5.92
CA SER A 7 -44.50 -4.75 6.54
C SER A 7 -43.53 -4.14 7.55
N CYS A 8 -42.99 -5.01 8.41
CA CYS A 8 -41.97 -4.61 9.38
C CYS A 8 -40.69 -4.11 8.67
N GLU A 9 -40.27 -4.79 7.60
CA GLU A 9 -39.11 -4.42 6.79
C GLU A 9 -39.28 -3.02 6.18
N GLU A 10 -40.44 -2.74 5.57
CA GLU A 10 -40.76 -1.42 5.03
C GLU A 10 -40.75 -0.34 6.12
N CYS A 11 -41.29 -0.63 7.31
CA CYS A 11 -41.28 0.31 8.43
C CYS A 11 -39.87 0.69 8.87
N LEU A 12 -38.96 -0.28 8.98
CA LEU A 12 -37.61 -0.03 9.44
C LEU A 12 -36.77 0.78 8.44
N LEU A 13 -37.11 0.69 7.15
CA LEU A 13 -36.48 1.44 6.05
C LEU A 13 -36.93 2.90 5.94
N ILE A 14 -38.07 3.28 6.53
CA ILE A 14 -38.56 4.67 6.46
C ILE A 14 -37.60 5.64 7.15
N HIS A 15 -37.17 5.31 8.37
CA HIS A 15 -36.27 6.13 9.16
C HIS A 15 -35.65 5.29 10.30
N PRO A 16 -34.39 5.52 10.70
CA PRO A 16 -33.72 4.79 11.77
C PRO A 16 -34.41 4.86 13.15
N ARG A 17 -35.28 5.84 13.35
CA ARG A 17 -36.07 6.00 14.59
C ARG A 17 -37.42 5.28 14.56
N CYS A 18 -37.85 4.77 13.41
CA CYS A 18 -39.08 3.99 13.31
C CYS A 18 -38.93 2.64 14.02
N ALA A 19 -40.01 2.14 14.56
CA ALA A 19 -40.11 0.86 15.22
C ALA A 19 -41.40 0.17 14.80
N TRP A 20 -41.43 -1.16 14.86
CA TRP A 20 -42.58 -1.96 14.48
C TRP A 20 -43.20 -2.70 15.68
N GLY A 21 -44.42 -2.35 16.06
CA GLY A 21 -45.17 -2.98 17.15
C GLY A 21 -46.08 -4.08 16.63
N ARG A 22 -45.77 -5.35 16.93
CA ARG A 22 -46.50 -6.52 16.38
C ARG A 22 -47.96 -6.63 16.82
N SER A 23 -48.32 -6.08 17.97
CA SER A 23 -49.64 -6.23 18.59
C SER A 23 -50.63 -5.09 18.30
N LEU A 24 -50.24 -4.07 17.51
CA LEU A 24 -51.06 -2.88 17.28
C LEU A 24 -51.71 -2.86 15.87
N PRO A 25 -52.80 -2.09 15.68
CA PRO A 25 -53.41 -1.88 14.35
C PRO A 25 -52.54 -0.99 13.45
N SER A 26 -52.10 0.16 13.97
CA SER A 26 -51.04 0.97 13.37
C SER A 26 -49.72 0.55 14.00
N ARG A 27 -48.91 -0.18 13.21
CA ARG A 27 -47.74 -0.94 13.67
C ARG A 27 -46.43 -0.18 13.54
N CYS A 28 -46.34 0.80 12.64
CA CYS A 28 -45.12 1.57 12.40
C CYS A 28 -45.21 2.95 13.06
N ASP A 29 -44.39 3.19 14.08
CA ASP A 29 -44.30 4.48 14.79
C ASP A 29 -42.96 4.56 15.55
N PHE A 30 -42.68 5.64 16.28
CA PHE A 30 -41.55 5.68 17.21
C PHE A 30 -41.77 4.71 18.39
N SER A 31 -40.70 4.06 18.89
CA SER A 31 -40.80 3.09 20.01
C SER A 31 -41.60 3.63 21.20
N GLN A 32 -41.32 4.87 21.60
CA GLN A 32 -42.01 5.54 22.71
C GLN A 32 -43.51 5.74 22.50
N ASN A 33 -43.96 5.87 21.24
CA ASN A 33 -45.38 5.98 20.92
C ASN A 33 -46.06 4.62 20.94
N LEU A 34 -45.37 3.57 20.48
CA LEU A 34 -45.86 2.19 20.53
C LEU A 34 -46.03 1.72 21.99
N GLU A 35 -45.06 2.02 22.85
CA GLU A 35 -45.11 1.75 24.29
C GLU A 35 -46.28 2.48 24.95
N ARG A 36 -46.44 3.79 24.69
CA ARG A 36 -47.57 4.59 25.19
C ARG A 36 -48.93 4.08 24.73
N ARG A 37 -48.99 3.40 23.59
CA ARG A 37 -50.20 2.78 23.03
C ARG A 37 -50.43 1.36 23.55
N GLY A 38 -49.61 0.88 24.50
CA GLY A 38 -49.78 -0.42 25.16
C GLY A 38 -49.10 -1.60 24.45
N CYS A 39 -48.16 -1.35 23.53
CA CYS A 39 -47.34 -2.44 22.99
C CYS A 39 -46.29 -2.88 24.02
N ASP A 40 -46.25 -4.17 24.33
CA ASP A 40 -45.18 -4.77 25.14
C ASP A 40 -43.84 -4.56 24.42
N VAL A 41 -42.81 -4.11 25.15
CA VAL A 41 -41.47 -3.80 24.62
C VAL A 41 -40.86 -5.00 23.88
N ARG A 42 -41.16 -6.23 24.31
CA ARG A 42 -40.67 -7.47 23.66
C ARG A 42 -41.30 -7.72 22.29
N LEU A 43 -42.41 -7.04 21.99
CA LEU A 43 -43.12 -7.12 20.71
C LEU A 43 -42.81 -5.93 19.79
N ILE A 44 -41.92 -5.03 20.22
CA ILE A 44 -41.43 -3.90 19.44
C ILE A 44 -40.11 -4.30 18.78
N GLU A 45 -40.09 -4.30 17.45
CA GLU A 45 -38.89 -4.48 16.65
C GLU A 45 -38.30 -3.09 16.34
N SER A 46 -37.14 -2.80 16.91
CA SER A 46 -36.42 -1.55 16.67
C SER A 46 -34.90 -1.79 16.72
N PRO A 47 -34.33 -2.51 15.72
CA PRO A 47 -32.89 -2.67 15.62
C PRO A 47 -32.21 -1.29 15.59
N THR A 48 -31.04 -1.22 16.21
CA THR A 48 -30.18 -0.03 16.27
C THR A 48 -28.79 -0.40 15.80
N SER A 49 -28.14 0.51 15.07
CA SER A 49 -26.76 0.28 14.66
C SER A 49 -25.84 0.14 15.87
N SER A 50 -24.91 -0.80 15.81
CA SER A 50 -23.98 -1.08 16.91
C SER A 50 -22.61 -1.53 16.40
N VAL A 51 -21.59 -1.33 17.22
CA VAL A 51 -20.21 -1.76 16.95
C VAL A 51 -19.80 -2.72 18.05
N SER A 52 -19.23 -3.84 17.66
CA SER A 52 -18.61 -4.81 18.55
C SER A 52 -17.15 -4.98 18.17
N VAL A 53 -16.26 -4.93 19.17
CA VAL A 53 -14.83 -5.14 18.96
C VAL A 53 -14.53 -6.63 19.08
N LEU A 54 -13.98 -7.21 18.02
CA LEU A 54 -13.67 -8.65 17.96
C LEU A 54 -12.19 -8.94 18.27
N GLN A 55 -11.30 -8.00 17.94
CA GLN A 55 -9.86 -8.12 18.24
C GLN A 55 -9.30 -6.76 18.63
N ASP A 56 -8.78 -6.65 19.85
CA ASP A 56 -8.33 -5.40 20.48
C ASP A 56 -6.98 -5.54 21.19
N ARG A 57 -5.95 -5.98 20.45
CA ARG A 57 -4.59 -6.06 21.00
C ARG A 57 -4.05 -4.65 21.27
N PRO A 58 -3.36 -4.43 22.41
CA PRO A 58 -2.83 -3.12 22.75
C PRO A 58 -1.71 -2.70 21.79
N LEU A 59 -1.60 -1.38 21.56
CA LEU A 59 -0.54 -0.80 20.73
C LEU A 59 0.84 -1.01 21.36
N SER A 60 1.80 -1.51 20.57
CA SER A 60 3.18 -1.70 20.98
C SER A 60 3.90 -0.37 21.22
N SER A 61 4.94 -0.39 22.06
CA SER A 61 5.77 0.79 22.33
C SER A 61 7.11 0.77 21.57
N LYS A 62 7.70 -0.42 21.37
CA LYS A 62 8.96 -0.60 20.63
C LYS A 62 8.87 -1.77 19.65
N GLY A 63 9.60 -1.66 18.54
CA GLY A 63 9.73 -2.69 17.50
C GLY A 63 10.81 -3.73 17.82
N SER A 64 11.70 -3.44 18.77
CA SER A 64 12.77 -4.33 19.24
C SER A 64 12.42 -4.99 20.58
N GLY A 65 12.38 -6.32 20.61
CA GLY A 65 12.04 -7.14 21.78
C GLY A 65 11.98 -8.64 21.46
N SER A 66 11.74 -9.49 22.47
CA SER A 66 11.69 -10.96 22.37
C SER A 66 10.61 -11.50 21.42
N SER A 67 9.67 -10.66 21.00
CA SER A 67 8.65 -10.94 19.98
C SER A 67 8.73 -9.90 18.84
N GLN A 68 9.86 -9.87 18.14
CA GLN A 68 10.11 -8.99 16.97
C GLN A 68 9.09 -9.17 15.81
N TYR A 69 8.16 -10.13 15.96
CA TYR A 69 7.12 -10.52 14.99
C TYR A 69 5.67 -10.19 15.45
N ASP A 70 5.50 -9.40 16.51
CA ASP A 70 4.19 -9.15 17.12
C ASP A 70 3.95 -7.65 17.41
N VAL A 71 4.52 -6.78 16.58
CA VAL A 71 4.35 -5.33 16.70
C VAL A 71 2.94 -4.93 16.28
N VAL A 72 2.20 -4.30 17.19
CA VAL A 72 0.83 -3.81 16.95
C VAL A 72 0.84 -2.29 16.82
N GLN A 73 0.43 -1.80 15.64
CA GLN A 73 0.45 -0.38 15.27
C GLN A 73 -0.95 0.21 15.05
N ILE A 74 -1.98 -0.63 14.92
CA ILE A 74 -3.38 -0.20 14.85
C ILE A 74 -4.21 -0.88 15.92
N ARG A 75 -5.20 -0.17 16.46
CA ARG A 75 -6.16 -0.68 17.44
C ARG A 75 -7.54 -0.08 17.19
N PRO A 76 -8.64 -0.88 17.22
CA PRO A 76 -8.66 -2.34 17.22
C PRO A 76 -8.15 -2.92 15.89
N GLN A 77 -7.96 -4.24 15.81
CA GLN A 77 -7.58 -4.93 14.56
C GLN A 77 -8.78 -5.52 13.84
N LYS A 78 -9.87 -5.81 14.57
CA LYS A 78 -11.09 -6.35 13.98
C LYS A 78 -12.33 -5.87 14.73
N ILE A 79 -13.31 -5.39 13.99
CA ILE A 79 -14.64 -5.02 14.50
C ILE A 79 -15.73 -5.66 13.65
N SER A 80 -16.89 -5.88 14.28
CA SER A 80 -18.14 -6.19 13.58
C SER A 80 -19.13 -5.07 13.82
N VAL A 81 -19.61 -4.50 12.73
CA VAL A 81 -20.54 -3.38 12.69
C VAL A 81 -21.87 -3.88 12.18
N SER A 82 -22.90 -3.70 12.99
CA SER A 82 -24.27 -3.96 12.61
C SER A 82 -24.91 -2.63 12.22
N LEU A 83 -25.34 -2.49 10.96
CA LEU A 83 -25.87 -1.24 10.42
C LEU A 83 -27.35 -1.36 10.07
N ARG A 84 -28.17 -0.50 10.66
CA ARG A 84 -29.50 -0.19 10.18
C ARG A 84 -29.42 0.91 9.11
N PRO A 85 -30.09 0.78 7.97
CA PRO A 85 -30.10 1.82 6.93
C PRO A 85 -30.53 3.18 7.46
N GLY A 86 -29.77 4.22 7.12
CA GLY A 86 -29.96 5.60 7.58
C GLY A 86 -29.58 5.86 9.04
N ASP A 87 -29.17 4.84 9.81
CA ASP A 87 -28.66 4.99 11.17
C ASP A 87 -27.13 5.08 11.14
N GLN A 88 -26.59 6.08 11.83
CA GLN A 88 -25.14 6.34 11.86
C GLN A 88 -24.51 5.75 13.13
N THR A 89 -23.37 5.07 12.98
CA THR A 89 -22.59 4.55 14.11
C THR A 89 -21.13 4.95 14.02
N ARG A 90 -20.44 4.98 15.16
CA ARG A 90 -19.06 5.47 15.27
C ARG A 90 -18.17 4.42 15.91
N PHE A 91 -16.92 4.37 15.47
CA PHE A 91 -15.88 3.54 16.06
C PHE A 91 -14.57 4.33 16.13
N GLY A 92 -13.79 4.08 17.17
CA GLY A 92 -12.45 4.64 17.33
C GLY A 92 -11.41 3.76 16.67
N VAL A 93 -10.42 4.38 16.03
CA VAL A 93 -9.21 3.74 15.52
C VAL A 93 -8.02 4.51 16.07
N GLN A 94 -7.10 3.82 16.72
CA GLN A 94 -5.86 4.39 17.21
C GLN A 94 -4.72 3.85 16.37
N VAL A 95 -3.85 4.74 15.92
CA VAL A 95 -2.65 4.38 15.16
C VAL A 95 -1.43 4.90 15.90
N ARG A 96 -0.40 4.06 16.01
CA ARG A 96 0.87 4.44 16.64
C ARG A 96 2.05 4.07 15.76
N GLN A 97 2.89 5.07 15.54
CA GLN A 97 4.25 4.94 15.05
C GLN A 97 5.10 4.28 16.14
N VAL A 98 5.60 3.07 15.88
CA VAL A 98 6.41 2.34 16.86
C VAL A 98 7.86 2.80 16.74
N GLU A 99 8.51 3.05 17.88
CA GLU A 99 9.95 3.36 17.89
C GLU A 99 10.76 2.13 17.48
N ASP A 100 11.88 2.36 16.81
CA ASP A 100 12.81 1.30 16.43
C ASP A 100 12.15 0.22 15.54
N TYR A 101 11.33 0.65 14.57
CA TYR A 101 10.69 -0.25 13.62
C TYR A 101 11.70 -0.75 12.57
N PRO A 102 11.66 -2.03 12.16
CA PRO A 102 12.59 -2.55 11.16
C PRO A 102 12.47 -1.84 9.80
N VAL A 103 13.60 -1.73 9.10
CA VAL A 103 13.66 -1.11 7.77
C VAL A 103 14.38 -2.05 6.81
N ASP A 104 13.76 -2.29 5.67
CA ASP A 104 14.36 -2.93 4.52
C ASP A 104 14.58 -1.88 3.44
N LEU A 105 15.81 -1.75 2.97
CA LEU A 105 16.16 -0.85 1.88
C LEU A 105 16.72 -1.64 0.72
N TYR A 106 16.05 -1.58 -0.41
CA TYR A 106 16.54 -2.15 -1.67
C TYR A 106 17.04 -1.01 -2.56
N TYR A 107 18.34 -1.02 -2.84
CA TYR A 107 18.97 -0.02 -3.70
C TYR A 107 18.96 -0.52 -5.14
N LEU A 108 18.18 0.13 -5.98
CA LEU A 108 17.99 -0.21 -7.39
C LEU A 108 18.70 0.84 -8.26
N MET A 109 19.82 0.43 -8.86
CA MET A 109 20.73 1.33 -9.56
C MET A 109 20.70 1.12 -11.07
N ASP A 110 20.59 2.22 -11.80
CA ASP A 110 20.89 2.28 -13.22
C ASP A 110 22.39 2.05 -13.46
N LEU A 111 22.72 1.05 -14.28
CA LEU A 111 24.09 0.75 -14.71
C LEU A 111 24.30 1.02 -16.20
N SER A 112 23.55 1.93 -16.80
CA SER A 112 23.88 2.54 -18.08
C SER A 112 25.25 3.21 -18.05
N LEU A 113 25.79 3.58 -19.22
CA LEU A 113 27.16 4.08 -19.32
C LEU A 113 27.34 5.43 -18.62
N SER A 114 26.29 6.25 -18.53
CA SER A 114 26.33 7.56 -17.88
C SER A 114 26.57 7.45 -16.38
N MET A 115 26.03 6.42 -15.73
CA MET A 115 26.10 6.16 -14.29
C MET A 115 27.46 5.63 -13.78
N LYS A 116 28.52 5.72 -14.59
CA LYS A 116 29.82 5.12 -14.29
C LYS A 116 30.52 5.78 -13.10
N ASP A 117 30.48 7.10 -12.99
CA ASP A 117 31.03 7.86 -11.89
C ASP A 117 30.20 7.71 -10.61
N ASP A 118 28.87 7.60 -10.72
CA ASP A 118 27.99 7.27 -9.59
C ASP A 118 28.32 5.91 -8.97
N LEU A 119 28.66 4.90 -9.79
CA LEU A 119 29.04 3.57 -9.30
C LEU A 119 30.29 3.64 -8.40
N ASP A 120 31.25 4.49 -8.73
CA ASP A 120 32.44 4.70 -7.91
C ASP A 120 32.11 5.35 -6.56
N THR A 121 31.12 6.24 -6.52
CA THR A 121 30.62 6.83 -5.26
C THR A 121 29.87 5.79 -4.42
N ILE A 122 29.05 4.95 -5.05
CA ILE A 122 28.16 3.97 -4.38
C ILE A 122 28.93 2.78 -3.81
N ARG A 123 30.12 2.46 -4.33
CA ARG A 123 31.02 1.44 -3.76
C ARG A 123 31.37 1.65 -2.28
N ASN A 124 31.27 2.88 -1.78
CA ASN A 124 31.49 3.23 -0.38
C ASN A 124 30.21 3.61 0.39
N LEU A 125 29.03 3.42 -0.23
CA LEU A 125 27.74 3.83 0.31
C LEU A 125 27.24 2.89 1.41
N GLY A 126 27.40 1.56 1.23
CA GLY A 126 26.80 0.56 2.10
C GLY A 126 27.13 0.76 3.57
N THR A 127 28.42 0.89 3.91
CA THR A 127 28.89 1.11 5.29
C THR A 127 28.37 2.42 5.87
N LYS A 128 28.39 3.51 5.11
CA LYS A 128 27.93 4.82 5.59
C LYS A 128 26.42 4.84 5.80
N LEU A 129 25.67 4.25 4.86
CA LEU A 129 24.22 4.15 4.93
C LEU A 129 23.79 3.32 6.13
N ALA A 130 24.41 2.16 6.35
CA ALA A 130 24.14 1.33 7.51
C ALA A 130 24.45 2.03 8.84
N LEU A 131 25.53 2.83 8.89
CA LEU A 131 25.88 3.61 10.08
C LEU A 131 24.86 4.71 10.38
N GLU A 132 24.36 5.43 9.37
CA GLU A 132 23.32 6.46 9.56
C GLU A 132 21.96 5.83 9.90
N MET A 133 21.57 4.75 9.21
CA MET A 133 20.33 4.02 9.49
C MET A 133 20.37 3.34 10.86
N GLY A 134 21.53 2.90 11.31
CA GLY A 134 21.76 2.33 12.65
C GLY A 134 21.46 3.30 13.80
N LYS A 135 21.44 4.62 13.54
CA LYS A 135 21.00 5.64 14.52
C LYS A 135 19.48 5.72 14.64
N LEU A 136 18.76 5.21 13.65
CA LEU A 136 17.31 5.34 13.49
C LEU A 136 16.55 4.05 13.76
N THR A 137 17.17 2.91 13.45
CA THR A 137 16.64 1.57 13.68
C THR A 137 17.79 0.60 13.98
N SER A 138 17.56 -0.29 14.93
CA SER A 138 18.45 -1.40 15.29
C SER A 138 18.34 -2.56 14.31
N ASN A 139 17.34 -2.55 13.41
CA ASN A 139 17.06 -3.65 12.51
C ASN A 139 16.93 -3.20 11.05
N PHE A 140 18.08 -2.86 10.48
CA PHE A 140 18.25 -2.43 9.10
C PHE A 140 18.73 -3.60 8.21
N ARG A 141 18.11 -3.77 7.05
CA ARG A 141 18.60 -4.64 5.97
C ARG A 141 18.80 -3.86 4.69
N LEU A 142 19.85 -4.21 3.97
CA LEU A 142 20.22 -3.59 2.70
C LEU A 142 20.30 -4.66 1.61
N GLY A 143 19.72 -4.36 0.45
CA GLY A 143 19.75 -5.17 -0.75
C GLY A 143 20.16 -4.35 -1.96
N PHE A 144 20.53 -5.01 -3.05
CA PHE A 144 21.02 -4.36 -4.26
C PHE A 144 20.50 -5.07 -5.51
N GLY A 145 20.09 -4.27 -6.49
CA GLY A 145 19.80 -4.70 -7.85
C GLY A 145 20.22 -3.64 -8.84
N SER A 146 20.33 -4.06 -10.10
CA SER A 146 20.69 -3.16 -11.18
C SER A 146 19.84 -3.37 -12.41
N PHE A 147 19.77 -2.35 -13.25
CA PHE A 147 19.08 -2.38 -14.53
C PHE A 147 19.81 -1.56 -15.58
N VAL A 148 19.50 -1.81 -16.84
CA VAL A 148 19.87 -0.95 -17.97
C VAL A 148 18.62 -0.81 -18.81
N ASP A 149 18.42 -1.67 -19.80
CA ASP A 149 17.21 -1.72 -20.61
C ASP A 149 17.06 -3.08 -21.30
N LYS A 150 15.95 -3.27 -22.00
CA LYS A 150 15.66 -4.49 -22.76
C LYS A 150 16.79 -4.78 -23.75
N ASN A 151 17.44 -5.94 -23.59
CA ASN A 151 18.55 -6.37 -24.44
C ASN A 151 18.08 -6.86 -25.81
N MET A 152 17.51 -5.96 -26.61
CA MET A 152 17.02 -6.22 -27.96
C MET A 152 17.00 -4.93 -28.78
N SER A 153 16.88 -5.07 -30.11
CA SER A 153 16.71 -3.92 -31.00
C SER A 153 15.31 -3.31 -30.85
N PRO A 154 15.15 -1.96 -30.89
CA PRO A 154 16.16 -0.94 -31.16
C PRO A 154 16.91 -0.40 -29.93
N PHE A 155 16.52 -0.79 -28.72
CA PHE A 155 17.04 -0.26 -27.45
C PHE A 155 18.53 -0.57 -27.24
N SER A 156 18.96 -1.78 -27.62
CA SER A 156 20.33 -2.27 -27.42
C SER A 156 21.08 -2.51 -28.74
N TYR A 157 22.42 -2.55 -28.65
CA TYR A 157 23.28 -2.89 -29.77
C TYR A 157 23.34 -4.42 -29.99
N THR A 158 22.58 -4.94 -30.96
CA THR A 158 22.46 -6.39 -31.19
C THR A 158 23.45 -6.98 -32.21
N ALA A 159 24.28 -6.15 -32.85
CA ALA A 159 25.27 -6.65 -33.82
C ALA A 159 26.35 -7.51 -33.12
N PRO A 160 26.90 -8.56 -33.76
CA PRO A 160 27.82 -9.50 -33.13
C PRO A 160 29.02 -8.85 -32.40
N LYS A 161 29.54 -7.74 -32.91
CA LYS A 161 30.64 -6.98 -32.28
C LYS A 161 30.31 -6.37 -30.91
N TYR A 162 29.04 -6.29 -30.53
CA TYR A 162 28.56 -5.67 -29.29
C TYR A 162 27.98 -6.67 -28.28
N GLN A 163 27.87 -7.95 -28.65
CA GLN A 163 27.24 -8.98 -27.80
C GLN A 163 27.98 -9.16 -26.47
N GLU A 164 29.31 -9.18 -26.49
CA GLU A 164 30.14 -9.33 -25.28
C GLU A 164 30.51 -7.99 -24.63
N ASN A 165 30.51 -6.91 -25.41
CA ASN A 165 30.92 -5.58 -24.97
C ASN A 165 30.26 -4.49 -25.82
N PRO A 166 29.21 -3.82 -25.32
CA PRO A 166 28.50 -2.78 -26.07
C PRO A 166 29.27 -1.43 -26.12
N CYS A 167 30.37 -1.30 -25.37
CA CYS A 167 31.11 -0.07 -25.27
C CYS A 167 32.15 0.11 -26.39
N THR A 168 32.79 1.28 -26.40
CA THR A 168 33.69 1.72 -27.48
C THR A 168 35.11 1.92 -26.96
N LYS A 169 36.07 2.24 -27.85
CA LYS A 169 37.48 2.44 -27.47
C LYS A 169 37.69 3.48 -26.35
N LEU A 170 36.79 4.47 -26.20
CA LEU A 170 36.85 5.47 -25.13
C LEU A 170 36.49 4.90 -23.75
N PHE A 171 35.70 3.82 -23.71
CA PHE A 171 35.25 3.13 -22.51
C PHE A 171 35.40 1.62 -22.74
N PRO A 172 36.60 1.05 -22.55
CA PRO A 172 36.94 -0.23 -23.16
C PRO A 172 36.21 -1.44 -22.57
N ASN A 173 35.70 -1.36 -21.34
CA ASN A 173 35.15 -2.50 -20.62
C ASN A 173 33.75 -2.21 -20.09
N CYS A 174 32.77 -2.93 -20.60
CA CYS A 174 31.38 -2.93 -20.14
C CYS A 174 30.82 -4.35 -20.22
N VAL A 175 29.76 -4.62 -19.47
CA VAL A 175 29.03 -5.90 -19.57
C VAL A 175 27.98 -5.84 -20.67
N PRO A 176 27.57 -6.99 -21.25
CA PRO A 176 26.43 -7.06 -22.16
C PRO A 176 25.19 -6.40 -21.57
N THR A 177 24.37 -5.76 -22.40
CA THR A 177 23.12 -5.13 -21.96
C THR A 177 22.19 -6.15 -21.33
N PHE A 178 21.44 -5.75 -20.30
CA PHE A 178 20.53 -6.59 -19.56
C PHE A 178 19.36 -5.76 -19.05
N GLY A 179 18.19 -6.39 -18.88
CA GLY A 179 16.99 -5.72 -18.37
C GLY A 179 17.12 -5.38 -16.89
N PHE A 180 16.91 -6.39 -16.03
CA PHE A 180 17.03 -6.26 -14.58
C PHE A 180 17.78 -7.45 -13.99
N ARG A 181 18.64 -7.19 -13.00
CA ARG A 181 19.37 -8.18 -12.22
C ARG A 181 19.17 -7.93 -10.74
N HIS A 182 18.69 -8.94 -10.04
CA HIS A 182 18.76 -8.99 -8.59
C HIS A 182 20.11 -9.56 -8.15
N ILE A 183 20.87 -8.81 -7.33
CA ILE A 183 22.25 -9.14 -7.00
C ILE A 183 22.39 -9.51 -5.52
N VAL A 184 21.82 -8.70 -4.62
CA VAL A 184 21.91 -8.91 -3.17
C VAL A 184 20.51 -8.90 -2.55
N SER A 185 20.08 -10.06 -2.07
CA SER A 185 18.89 -10.17 -1.21
C SER A 185 19.07 -9.38 0.08
N LEU A 186 17.97 -8.82 0.58
CA LEU A 186 17.96 -7.98 1.79
C LEU A 186 18.61 -8.70 2.96
N THR A 187 19.73 -8.16 3.42
CA THR A 187 20.55 -8.74 4.50
C THR A 187 21.02 -7.68 5.48
N ASP A 188 21.25 -8.08 6.72
CA ASP A 188 21.90 -7.30 7.77
C ASP A 188 23.44 -7.27 7.61
N LYS A 189 23.99 -8.09 6.71
CA LYS A 189 25.43 -8.16 6.41
C LYS A 189 25.84 -7.11 5.40
N VAL A 190 26.10 -5.90 5.89
CA VAL A 190 26.51 -4.74 5.08
C VAL A 190 27.76 -5.01 4.24
N ASP A 191 28.71 -5.81 4.74
CA ASP A 191 29.92 -6.15 4.00
C ASP A 191 29.61 -6.87 2.68
N ARG A 192 28.58 -7.72 2.66
CA ARG A 192 28.14 -8.41 1.44
C ARG A 192 27.66 -7.42 0.38
N PHE A 193 26.97 -6.35 0.78
CA PHE A 193 26.56 -5.30 -0.15
C PHE A 193 27.79 -4.64 -0.79
N ASN A 194 28.77 -4.24 0.02
CA ASN A 194 29.98 -3.58 -0.49
C ASN A 194 30.76 -4.49 -1.44
N GLU A 195 30.93 -5.78 -1.07
CA GLU A 195 31.61 -6.77 -1.91
C GLU A 195 30.93 -6.95 -3.26
N GLU A 196 29.60 -7.07 -3.29
CA GLU A 196 28.87 -7.28 -4.53
C GLU A 196 28.80 -6.01 -5.40
N VAL A 197 28.67 -4.82 -4.80
CA VAL A 197 28.70 -3.54 -5.53
C VAL A 197 30.07 -3.29 -6.17
N GLN A 198 31.16 -3.69 -5.51
CA GLN A 198 32.51 -3.59 -6.08
C GLN A 198 32.69 -4.41 -7.36
N LYS A 199 31.98 -5.54 -7.49
CA LYS A 199 32.03 -6.41 -8.67
C LYS A 199 31.24 -5.87 -9.86
N GLN A 200 30.39 -4.87 -9.64
CA GLN A 200 29.54 -4.35 -10.70
C GLN A 200 30.32 -3.53 -11.72
N MET A 201 29.80 -3.57 -12.95
CA MET A 201 30.31 -2.84 -14.09
C MET A 201 29.14 -2.28 -14.88
N VAL A 202 29.32 -1.10 -15.45
CA VAL A 202 28.32 -0.49 -16.33
C VAL A 202 28.16 -1.26 -17.63
N SER A 203 27.00 -1.10 -18.24
CA SER A 203 26.67 -1.53 -19.60
C SER A 203 26.47 -0.31 -20.50
N ARG A 204 25.94 -0.52 -21.70
CA ARG A 204 25.59 0.53 -22.64
C ARG A 204 24.49 0.06 -23.61
N ASN A 205 23.46 0.87 -23.73
CA ASN A 205 22.35 0.79 -24.67
C ASN A 205 22.43 1.95 -25.69
N ARG A 206 21.42 2.07 -26.56
CA ARG A 206 21.45 2.95 -27.74
C ARG A 206 20.71 4.26 -27.52
N ASP A 207 19.50 4.19 -27.02
CA ASP A 207 18.65 5.32 -26.70
C ASP A 207 18.91 5.83 -25.28
N ALA A 208 18.22 6.92 -24.93
CA ALA A 208 18.39 7.61 -23.66
C ALA A 208 17.44 7.08 -22.56
N PRO A 209 16.15 6.79 -22.85
CA PRO A 209 15.30 6.20 -21.82
C PRO A 209 15.77 4.80 -21.43
N GLU A 210 15.58 4.45 -20.16
CA GLU A 210 16.07 3.19 -19.59
C GLU A 210 14.92 2.29 -19.11
N GLY A 211 15.19 0.99 -18.96
CA GLY A 211 14.21 -0.03 -18.56
C GLY A 211 13.90 -0.07 -17.05
N GLY A 212 14.10 1.02 -16.33
CA GLY A 212 14.00 1.06 -14.88
C GLY A 212 12.65 0.66 -14.30
N PHE A 213 11.55 0.87 -15.05
CA PHE A 213 10.21 0.50 -14.60
C PHE A 213 9.97 -1.02 -14.57
N ASP A 214 10.59 -1.80 -15.46
CA ASP A 214 10.60 -3.26 -15.33
C ASP A 214 11.26 -3.66 -14.00
N ALA A 215 12.39 -3.03 -13.69
CA ALA A 215 13.18 -3.34 -12.51
C ALA A 215 12.46 -2.97 -11.19
N ILE A 216 11.79 -1.81 -11.14
CA ILE A 216 10.95 -1.43 -9.99
C ILE A 216 9.86 -2.46 -9.76
N LEU A 217 9.17 -2.87 -10.83
CA LEU A 217 8.06 -3.81 -10.71
C LEU A 217 8.56 -5.18 -10.25
N GLN A 218 9.63 -5.72 -10.85
CA GLN A 218 10.21 -7.00 -10.45
C GLN A 218 10.69 -6.95 -8.98
N ALA A 219 11.38 -5.88 -8.57
CA ALA A 219 11.78 -5.69 -7.18
C ALA A 219 10.58 -5.61 -6.21
N ALA A 220 9.42 -5.16 -6.68
CA ALA A 220 8.21 -5.07 -5.86
C ALA A 220 7.47 -6.41 -5.70
N VAL A 221 7.41 -7.22 -6.76
CA VAL A 221 6.59 -8.44 -6.80
C VAL A 221 7.35 -9.72 -6.43
N CYS A 222 8.67 -9.78 -6.64
CA CYS A 222 9.54 -10.91 -6.30
C CYS A 222 9.91 -10.94 -4.81
N LYS A 223 8.91 -11.09 -3.93
CA LYS A 223 9.07 -10.92 -2.48
C LYS A 223 10.11 -11.83 -1.86
N GLU A 224 10.15 -13.08 -2.30
CA GLU A 224 10.97 -14.12 -1.68
C GLU A 224 12.45 -13.97 -2.08
N GLU A 225 12.68 -13.66 -3.36
CA GLU A 225 13.99 -13.45 -3.96
C GLU A 225 14.64 -12.17 -3.41
N ILE A 226 13.88 -11.07 -3.41
CA ILE A 226 14.34 -9.79 -2.86
C ILE A 226 14.49 -9.88 -1.34
N GLY A 227 13.58 -10.57 -0.66
CA GLY A 227 13.64 -10.83 0.78
C GLY A 227 12.94 -9.79 1.66
N TRP A 228 11.87 -9.16 1.15
CA TRP A 228 11.08 -8.18 1.91
C TRP A 228 10.46 -8.82 3.16
N ARG A 229 10.74 -8.27 4.35
CA ARG A 229 10.16 -8.78 5.59
C ARG A 229 8.73 -8.31 5.75
N LYS A 230 7.86 -9.20 6.20
CA LYS A 230 6.45 -8.85 6.47
C LYS A 230 6.27 -7.67 7.45
N GLU A 231 7.24 -7.42 8.33
CA GLU A 231 7.19 -6.43 9.42
C GLU A 231 8.35 -5.44 9.35
N ALA A 232 8.47 -4.76 8.22
CA ALA A 232 9.43 -3.68 8.02
C ALA A 232 8.85 -2.57 7.14
N TYR A 233 9.41 -1.37 7.24
CA TYR A 233 9.25 -0.39 6.18
C TYR A 233 10.05 -0.85 4.97
N HIS A 234 9.40 -0.95 3.80
CA HIS A 234 10.06 -1.29 2.55
C HIS A 234 10.40 -0.01 1.79
N LEU A 235 11.68 0.33 1.72
CA LEU A 235 12.19 1.48 0.98
C LEU A 235 12.85 0.97 -0.31
N LEU A 236 12.33 1.37 -1.46
CA LEU A 236 12.93 1.08 -2.76
C LEU A 236 13.55 2.37 -3.29
N VAL A 237 14.88 2.44 -3.29
CA VAL A 237 15.61 3.60 -3.83
C VAL A 237 15.88 3.34 -5.29
N PHE A 238 15.32 4.17 -6.17
CA PHE A 238 15.51 4.09 -7.62
C PHE A 238 16.46 5.20 -8.06
N ALA A 239 17.69 4.83 -8.40
CA ALA A 239 18.75 5.76 -8.79
C ALA A 239 19.00 5.70 -10.30
N THR A 240 18.79 6.82 -11.00
CA THR A 240 19.04 6.97 -12.45
C THR A 240 19.26 8.44 -12.80
N ASP A 241 19.98 8.68 -13.89
CA ASP A 241 20.19 10.01 -14.47
C ASP A 241 19.40 10.26 -15.77
N ASP A 242 18.61 9.29 -16.23
CA ASP A 242 17.71 9.42 -17.39
C ASP A 242 16.24 9.04 -17.11
N VAL A 243 15.36 9.29 -18.08
CA VAL A 243 13.92 8.97 -18.00
C VAL A 243 13.69 7.47 -18.15
N PRO A 244 12.68 6.89 -17.49
CA PRO A 244 12.30 5.51 -17.74
C PRO A 244 11.45 5.37 -19.02
N HIS A 245 11.59 4.24 -19.70
CA HIS A 245 10.60 3.78 -20.67
C HIS A 245 9.24 3.50 -20.03
N LEU A 246 8.17 3.73 -20.80
CA LEU A 246 6.78 3.56 -20.37
C LEU A 246 6.09 2.43 -21.12
N ALA A 247 4.97 1.95 -20.58
CA ALA A 247 4.08 1.06 -21.32
C ALA A 247 3.77 1.62 -22.71
N LEU A 248 3.75 0.72 -23.70
CA LEU A 248 3.65 0.91 -25.15
C LEU A 248 4.96 1.28 -25.86
N ASP A 249 6.03 1.68 -25.15
CA ASP A 249 7.34 1.91 -25.79
C ASP A 249 7.95 0.61 -26.32
N GLY A 250 7.69 -0.52 -25.67
CA GLY A 250 8.14 -1.84 -26.10
C GLY A 250 7.68 -2.23 -27.50
N ARG A 251 6.61 -1.59 -28.01
CA ARG A 251 6.13 -1.76 -29.39
C ARG A 251 7.21 -1.44 -30.42
N LEU A 252 8.14 -0.54 -30.14
CA LEU A 252 9.28 -0.24 -31.02
C LEU A 252 10.20 -1.45 -31.23
N GLY A 253 10.34 -2.31 -30.22
CA GLY A 253 11.04 -3.59 -30.29
C GLY A 253 10.14 -4.78 -30.69
N GLY A 254 8.86 -4.54 -30.98
CA GLY A 254 7.89 -5.60 -31.30
C GLY A 254 7.24 -6.25 -30.07
N LEU A 255 7.44 -5.70 -28.87
CA LEU A 255 6.79 -6.17 -27.65
C LEU A 255 5.40 -5.56 -27.54
N VAL A 256 4.38 -6.39 -27.81
CA VAL A 256 2.96 -5.98 -27.79
C VAL A 256 2.18 -6.64 -26.64
N ARG A 257 2.82 -7.54 -25.90
CA ARG A 257 2.23 -8.21 -24.74
C ARG A 257 2.35 -7.28 -23.53
N PRO A 258 1.25 -6.82 -22.92
CA PRO A 258 1.31 -6.01 -21.71
C PRO A 258 2.01 -6.76 -20.56
N HIS A 259 2.66 -6.01 -19.68
CA HIS A 259 3.25 -6.55 -18.47
C HIS A 259 2.17 -7.18 -17.56
N ASP A 260 2.39 -8.39 -17.05
CA ASP A 260 1.39 -9.17 -16.30
C ASP A 260 1.36 -8.91 -14.78
N GLY A 261 2.37 -8.24 -14.25
CA GLY A 261 2.44 -7.83 -12.84
C GLY A 261 2.97 -8.92 -11.92
N ARG A 262 3.65 -9.94 -12.47
CA ARG A 262 4.18 -11.09 -11.74
C ARG A 262 5.72 -11.10 -11.72
N CYS A 263 6.26 -11.93 -10.82
CA CYS A 263 7.70 -12.16 -10.74
C CYS A 263 8.16 -13.09 -11.85
N HIS A 264 9.25 -12.72 -12.54
CA HIS A 264 9.87 -13.49 -13.61
C HIS A 264 11.40 -13.47 -13.51
N LEU A 265 11.93 -13.67 -12.29
CA LEU A 265 13.36 -13.90 -12.09
C LEU A 265 13.71 -15.36 -12.40
N ASP A 266 14.77 -15.56 -13.17
CA ASP A 266 15.31 -16.90 -13.44
C ASP A 266 16.26 -17.38 -12.32
N ASP A 267 16.82 -18.58 -12.49
CA ASP A 267 17.78 -19.17 -11.55
C ASP A 267 19.09 -18.35 -11.39
N ARG A 268 19.32 -17.36 -12.27
CA ARG A 268 20.46 -16.43 -12.21
C ARG A 268 20.06 -15.08 -11.63
N ASN A 269 18.83 -14.94 -11.12
CA ASN A 269 18.25 -13.70 -10.63
C ASN A 269 18.16 -12.61 -11.71
N GLU A 270 18.02 -12.98 -12.97
CA GLU A 270 17.80 -12.05 -14.08
C GLU A 270 16.32 -12.04 -14.49
N TYR A 271 15.83 -10.87 -14.92
CA TYR A 271 14.46 -10.75 -15.43
C TYR A 271 14.31 -11.44 -16.80
N SER A 272 13.80 -12.67 -16.76
CA SER A 272 13.67 -13.57 -17.90
C SER A 272 12.70 -13.09 -18.97
N ALA A 273 11.64 -12.37 -18.60
CA ALA A 273 10.62 -11.89 -19.52
C ALA A 273 10.89 -10.48 -20.11
N SER A 274 12.11 -9.94 -19.93
CA SER A 274 12.51 -8.61 -20.40
C SER A 274 12.28 -8.39 -21.89
N THR A 275 12.47 -9.44 -22.70
CA THR A 275 12.28 -9.44 -24.16
C THR A 275 10.97 -10.12 -24.60
N GLU A 276 10.06 -10.39 -23.67
CA GLU A 276 8.76 -11.03 -23.95
C GLU A 276 7.57 -10.11 -23.65
N MET A 277 7.72 -9.19 -22.70
CA MET A 277 6.67 -8.27 -22.24
C MET A 277 7.08 -6.81 -22.38
N ASP A 278 6.09 -5.97 -22.68
CA ASP A 278 6.22 -4.52 -22.67
C ASP A 278 6.54 -3.98 -21.26
N TYR A 279 6.96 -2.72 -21.17
CA TYR A 279 7.20 -2.05 -19.89
C TYR A 279 5.87 -1.89 -19.10
N PRO A 280 5.91 -1.83 -17.76
CA PRO A 280 4.70 -1.69 -16.97
C PRO A 280 4.12 -0.27 -17.05
N SER A 281 2.79 -0.18 -16.91
CA SER A 281 2.12 1.11 -16.82
C SER A 281 2.28 1.72 -15.42
N LEU A 282 2.15 3.04 -15.31
CA LEU A 282 2.18 3.75 -14.02
C LEU A 282 1.09 3.25 -13.06
N ALA A 283 -0.09 2.87 -13.59
CA ALA A 283 -1.17 2.31 -12.79
C ALA A 283 -0.80 0.94 -12.21
N LEU A 284 -0.19 0.06 -13.01
CA LEU A 284 0.29 -1.25 -12.55
C LEU A 284 1.40 -1.11 -11.51
N LEU A 285 2.34 -0.18 -11.73
CA LEU A 285 3.38 0.14 -10.74
C LEU A 285 2.77 0.63 -9.42
N GLY A 286 1.88 1.62 -9.47
CA GLY A 286 1.20 2.14 -8.29
C GLY A 286 0.41 1.06 -7.53
N GLU A 287 -0.31 0.20 -8.26
CA GLU A 287 -1.01 -0.95 -7.68
C GLU A 287 -0.04 -1.88 -6.94
N LYS A 288 1.03 -2.35 -7.61
CA LYS A 288 1.96 -3.32 -7.01
C LYS A 288 2.82 -2.72 -5.90
N LEU A 289 3.20 -1.45 -5.97
CA LEU A 289 3.88 -0.77 -4.86
C LEU A 289 2.96 -0.66 -3.64
N ALA A 290 1.70 -0.28 -3.83
CA ALA A 290 0.72 -0.16 -2.74
C ALA A 290 0.35 -1.54 -2.14
N GLU A 291 0.11 -2.55 -2.99
CA GLU A 291 -0.18 -3.93 -2.57
C GLU A 291 0.95 -4.48 -1.69
N ASN A 292 2.20 -4.18 -2.07
CA ASN A 292 3.41 -4.68 -1.41
C ASN A 292 3.98 -3.75 -0.32
N ASN A 293 3.31 -2.62 -0.06
CA ASN A 293 3.71 -1.59 0.93
C ASN A 293 5.14 -1.07 0.73
N ILE A 294 5.50 -0.82 -0.53
CA ILE A 294 6.81 -0.33 -0.91
C ILE A 294 6.76 1.17 -1.13
N PHE A 295 7.59 1.88 -0.38
CA PHE A 295 7.85 3.30 -0.57
C PHE A 295 8.94 3.47 -1.61
N LEU A 296 8.54 3.81 -2.82
CA LEU A 296 9.47 4.18 -3.88
C LEU A 296 10.01 5.58 -3.61
N ILE A 297 11.34 5.67 -3.59
CA ILE A 297 12.12 6.91 -3.49
C ILE A 297 12.82 7.09 -4.83
N PHE A 298 12.40 8.10 -5.58
CA PHE A 298 13.15 8.52 -6.76
C PHE A 298 14.40 9.27 -6.30
N ALA A 299 15.56 8.75 -6.66
CA ALA A 299 16.86 9.37 -6.50
C ALA A 299 17.35 9.75 -7.90
N VAL A 300 16.83 10.87 -8.41
CA VAL A 300 17.06 11.28 -9.81
C VAL A 300 17.70 12.66 -9.90
N THR A 301 18.45 12.90 -10.97
CA THR A 301 19.04 14.22 -11.21
C THR A 301 17.97 15.29 -11.45
N LYS A 302 18.31 16.56 -11.18
CA LYS A 302 17.38 17.72 -11.23
C LYS A 302 16.58 17.85 -12.54
N ARG A 303 17.06 17.30 -13.65
CA ARG A 303 16.39 17.38 -14.96
C ARG A 303 15.12 16.51 -15.04
N LEU A 304 15.02 15.48 -14.21
CA LEU A 304 13.98 14.45 -14.27
C LEU A 304 12.82 14.68 -13.28
N TYR A 305 12.87 15.76 -12.51
CA TYR A 305 11.95 16.01 -11.39
C TYR A 305 10.46 15.93 -11.80
N ASN A 306 10.09 16.41 -12.98
CA ASN A 306 8.68 16.49 -13.41
C ASN A 306 8.00 15.13 -13.66
N PHE A 307 8.74 14.05 -13.97
CA PHE A 307 8.16 12.74 -14.28
C PHE A 307 7.63 11.98 -13.06
N THR A 308 8.14 12.34 -11.88
CA THR A 308 7.98 11.57 -10.65
C THR A 308 6.68 11.85 -9.89
N ALA A 309 5.95 12.90 -10.26
CA ALA A 309 4.67 13.27 -9.62
C ALA A 309 3.47 12.39 -10.03
N LEU A 310 3.69 11.41 -10.92
CA LEU A 310 2.62 10.66 -11.57
C LEU A 310 2.23 9.35 -10.87
N ILE A 311 2.96 8.91 -9.84
CA ILE A 311 2.66 7.68 -9.09
C ILE A 311 2.10 8.07 -7.71
N PRO A 312 0.79 7.84 -7.44
CA PRO A 312 0.21 8.15 -6.13
C PRO A 312 0.91 7.39 -5.00
N GLY A 313 1.35 8.11 -3.97
CA GLY A 313 1.99 7.53 -2.77
C GLY A 313 3.52 7.40 -2.83
N THR A 314 4.18 7.86 -3.89
CA THR A 314 5.66 7.88 -3.97
C THR A 314 6.25 9.13 -3.35
N THR A 315 7.44 9.02 -2.75
CA THR A 315 8.21 10.17 -2.28
C THR A 315 9.27 10.49 -3.33
N VAL A 316 9.35 11.76 -3.74
CA VAL A 316 10.31 12.21 -4.74
C VAL A 316 11.35 13.05 -4.05
N GLU A 317 12.61 12.67 -4.22
CA GLU A 317 13.74 13.43 -3.70
C GLU A 317 14.76 13.69 -4.82
N ILE A 318 15.46 14.82 -4.77
CA ILE A 318 16.41 15.19 -5.83
C ILE A 318 17.79 14.64 -5.46
N LEU A 319 18.33 13.76 -6.31
CA LEU A 319 19.70 13.27 -6.18
C LEU A 319 20.68 14.30 -6.76
N ASP A 320 21.78 14.52 -6.04
CA ASP A 320 22.92 15.26 -6.57
C ASP A 320 23.55 14.52 -7.75
N GLN A 321 24.21 15.25 -8.66
CA GLN A 321 24.81 14.67 -9.87
C GLN A 321 25.90 13.62 -9.59
N ASP A 322 26.39 13.53 -8.36
CA ASP A 322 27.42 12.57 -7.93
C ASP A 322 26.89 11.61 -6.85
N SER A 323 25.57 11.52 -6.67
CA SER A 323 24.91 10.66 -5.70
C SER A 323 25.27 10.89 -4.22
N LYS A 324 25.96 12.00 -3.87
CA LYS A 324 26.48 12.20 -2.49
C LYS A 324 25.41 12.45 -1.43
N ASN A 325 24.28 13.02 -1.81
CA ASN A 325 23.18 13.30 -0.88
C ASN A 325 22.25 12.10 -0.65
N VAL A 326 22.45 10.96 -1.32
CA VAL A 326 21.52 9.81 -1.27
C VAL A 326 21.21 9.32 0.14
N ILE A 327 22.20 9.35 1.05
CA ILE A 327 21.99 8.99 2.47
C ILE A 327 21.01 9.96 3.13
N GLN A 328 21.17 11.26 2.89
CA GLN A 328 20.30 12.29 3.46
C GLN A 328 18.89 12.16 2.92
N LEU A 329 18.72 11.82 1.64
CA LEU A 329 17.41 11.58 1.03
C LEU A 329 16.71 10.38 1.68
N ILE A 330 17.41 9.28 1.90
CA ILE A 330 16.87 8.09 2.55
C ILE A 330 16.44 8.42 3.99
N VAL A 331 17.29 9.13 4.74
CA VAL A 331 16.99 9.54 6.13
C VAL A 331 15.80 10.50 6.16
N ALA A 332 15.72 11.46 5.23
CA ALA A 332 14.61 12.38 5.11
C ALA A 332 13.30 11.66 4.75
N ALA A 333 13.34 10.73 3.79
CA ALA A 333 12.19 9.91 3.41
C ALA A 333 11.72 9.05 4.59
N TYR A 334 12.62 8.40 5.31
CA TYR A 334 12.30 7.65 6.52
C TYR A 334 11.63 8.53 7.58
N ASN A 335 12.20 9.71 7.87
CA ASN A 335 11.62 10.64 8.85
C ASN A 335 10.26 11.19 8.40
N ASN A 336 10.06 11.42 7.09
CA ASN A 336 8.80 11.88 6.52
C ASN A 336 7.71 10.80 6.58
N ILE A 337 8.05 9.53 6.30
CA ILE A 337 7.17 8.38 6.51
C ILE A 337 6.80 8.28 7.99
N ARG A 338 7.76 8.53 8.88
CA ARG A 338 7.53 8.50 10.32
C ARG A 338 6.77 9.69 10.90
N SER A 339 6.75 10.82 10.20
CA SER A 339 6.03 12.00 10.68
C SER A 339 4.56 12.00 10.28
N LYS A 340 4.10 11.08 9.42
CA LYS A 340 2.73 11.12 8.89
C LYS A 340 1.99 9.81 9.14
N VAL A 341 0.70 9.91 9.37
CA VAL A 341 -0.23 8.79 9.35
C VAL A 341 -1.41 9.23 8.48
N GLU A 342 -1.68 8.49 7.41
CA GLU A 342 -2.87 8.64 6.58
C GLU A 342 -3.61 7.31 6.49
N LEU A 343 -4.92 7.31 6.73
CA LEU A 343 -5.75 6.12 6.57
C LEU A 343 -6.23 5.97 5.12
N SER A 344 -6.04 4.78 4.58
CA SER A 344 -6.60 4.32 3.31
C SER A 344 -7.71 3.29 3.57
N VAL A 345 -8.69 3.23 2.66
CA VAL A 345 -9.83 2.31 2.74
C VAL A 345 -9.80 1.42 1.51
N TRP A 346 -9.85 0.11 1.72
CA TRP A 346 -9.76 -0.92 0.69
C TRP A 346 -11.03 -1.77 0.69
N ASP A 347 -11.48 -2.19 -0.49
CA ASP A 347 -12.69 -2.99 -0.69
C ASP A 347 -13.97 -2.34 -0.13
N HIS A 348 -14.03 -1.00 -0.16
CA HIS A 348 -15.14 -0.19 0.37
C HIS A 348 -16.44 -0.42 -0.42
N PRO A 349 -17.53 -0.89 0.21
CA PRO A 349 -18.82 -1.07 -0.46
C PRO A 349 -19.48 0.27 -0.81
N GLU A 350 -19.98 0.42 -2.03
CA GLU A 350 -20.60 1.67 -2.51
C GLU A 350 -21.83 2.11 -1.70
N ASP A 351 -22.52 1.15 -1.08
CA ASP A 351 -23.72 1.36 -0.28
C ASP A 351 -23.43 1.82 1.16
N ILE A 352 -22.16 1.96 1.54
CA ILE A 352 -21.71 2.46 2.83
C ILE A 352 -21.18 3.90 2.70
N GLY A 353 -21.74 4.82 3.49
CA GLY A 353 -21.14 6.13 3.76
C GLY A 353 -20.09 6.00 4.87
N LEU A 354 -18.87 6.48 4.60
CA LEU A 354 -17.77 6.51 5.56
C LEU A 354 -17.21 7.93 5.64
N SER A 355 -17.09 8.44 6.86
CA SER A 355 -16.47 9.75 7.14
C SER A 355 -15.50 9.63 8.31
N PHE A 356 -14.45 10.44 8.30
CA PHE A 356 -13.41 10.44 9.31
C PHE A 356 -13.33 11.78 10.02
N THR A 357 -12.99 11.72 11.30
CA THR A 357 -12.55 12.86 12.10
C THR A 357 -11.23 12.46 12.75
N ALA A 358 -10.15 13.14 12.38
CA ALA A 358 -8.82 12.88 12.95
C ALA A 358 -8.64 13.69 14.25
N THR A 359 -7.93 13.13 15.22
CA THR A 359 -7.50 13.85 16.44
C THR A 359 -5.98 13.67 16.56
N CYS A 360 -5.25 14.72 16.21
CA CYS A 360 -3.80 14.69 16.13
C CYS A 360 -3.17 15.13 17.46
N GLN A 361 -1.89 15.51 17.47
CA GLN A 361 -1.15 15.88 18.69
C GLN A 361 -1.71 17.10 19.42
N ASP A 362 -2.40 17.99 18.71
CA ASP A 362 -3.09 19.16 19.25
C ASP A 362 -4.33 18.80 20.06
N GLY A 363 -4.82 17.56 19.95
CA GLY A 363 -6.01 17.07 20.65
C GLY A 363 -7.32 17.61 20.08
N GLU A 364 -7.26 18.47 19.07
CA GLU A 364 -8.42 19.06 18.43
C GLU A 364 -9.00 18.12 17.37
N PRO A 365 -10.33 17.93 17.31
CA PRO A 365 -10.96 17.14 16.27
C PRO A 365 -10.92 17.90 14.94
N LEU A 366 -10.47 17.22 13.89
CA LEU A 366 -10.37 17.72 12.52
C LEU A 366 -11.38 16.97 11.64
N PRO A 367 -12.62 17.49 11.46
CA PRO A 367 -13.65 16.82 10.68
C PRO A 367 -13.29 16.71 9.21
N GLY A 368 -13.55 15.56 8.60
CA GLY A 368 -13.26 15.29 7.20
C GLY A 368 -11.78 14.96 6.92
N LEU A 369 -10.90 15.06 7.91
CA LEU A 369 -9.52 14.63 7.79
C LEU A 369 -9.36 13.17 8.24
N ARG A 370 -8.51 12.45 7.49
CA ARG A 370 -8.05 11.08 7.76
C ARG A 370 -6.52 10.99 7.88
N LYS A 371 -5.87 12.14 8.02
CA LYS A 371 -4.42 12.30 8.06
C LYS A 371 -4.01 13.13 9.26
N CYS A 372 -2.88 12.77 9.86
CA CYS A 372 -2.21 13.54 10.89
C CYS A 372 -0.72 13.68 10.59
N GLY A 373 -0.16 14.84 10.90
CA GLY A 373 1.27 15.13 10.85
C GLY A 373 1.91 15.16 12.24
N ASP A 374 3.22 14.97 12.25
CA ASP A 374 4.16 15.06 13.37
C ASP A 374 3.77 14.24 14.61
N LEU A 375 3.29 12.99 14.47
CA LEU A 375 2.73 12.23 15.59
C LEU A 375 3.69 11.23 16.26
N LYS A 376 3.62 11.13 17.61
CA LYS A 376 4.07 9.95 18.37
C LYS A 376 2.94 8.93 18.61
N ILE A 377 1.69 9.39 18.72
CA ILE A 377 0.44 8.60 18.81
C ILE A 377 -0.66 9.42 18.11
N GLY A 378 -1.50 8.80 17.27
CA GLY A 378 -2.63 9.46 16.60
C GLY A 378 -3.93 8.72 16.85
N ASP A 379 -4.95 9.44 17.31
CA ASP A 379 -6.31 8.91 17.42
C ASP A 379 -7.12 9.35 16.20
N THR A 380 -7.96 8.48 15.66
CA THR A 380 -8.85 8.80 14.54
C THR A 380 -10.19 8.14 14.75
N VAL A 381 -11.26 8.91 14.68
CA VAL A 381 -12.63 8.41 14.84
C VAL A 381 -13.26 8.25 13.47
N GLY A 382 -13.71 7.03 13.17
CA GLY A 382 -14.50 6.70 11.98
C GLY A 382 -15.99 6.75 12.28
N SER A 383 -16.78 7.20 11.31
CA SER A 383 -18.24 7.18 11.35
C SER A 383 -18.79 6.48 10.11
N LEU A 384 -19.68 5.51 10.31
CA LEU A 384 -20.29 4.67 9.28
C LEU A 384 -21.80 4.87 9.23
N GLU A 385 -22.35 4.82 8.03
CA GLU A 385 -23.78 4.86 7.77
C GLU A 385 -24.10 3.97 6.57
N ALA A 386 -25.08 3.07 6.69
CA ALA A 386 -25.57 2.32 5.54
C ALA A 386 -26.60 3.15 4.77
N ARG A 387 -26.40 3.33 3.46
CA ARG A 387 -27.33 4.10 2.61
C ARG A 387 -28.54 3.28 2.19
N SER A 388 -28.39 1.96 2.09
CA SER A 388 -29.43 1.05 1.62
C SER A 388 -29.22 -0.37 2.13
N CYS A 389 -30.18 -1.25 1.85
CA CYS A 389 -30.07 -2.67 2.11
C CYS A 389 -29.56 -3.42 0.88
N PRO A 390 -28.40 -4.09 0.94
CA PRO A 390 -27.95 -4.96 -0.14
C PRO A 390 -28.79 -6.25 -0.20
N PRO A 391 -28.70 -7.03 -1.30
CA PRO A 391 -29.39 -8.31 -1.42
C PRO A 391 -29.07 -9.28 -0.28
N ARG A 392 -30.04 -10.11 0.12
CA ARG A 392 -29.89 -11.08 1.22
C ARG A 392 -28.65 -11.97 1.02
N GLY A 393 -27.84 -12.10 2.06
CA GLY A 393 -26.59 -12.87 2.06
C GLY A 393 -25.35 -12.05 1.66
N ALA A 394 -25.50 -10.74 1.40
CA ALA A 394 -24.37 -9.84 1.21
C ALA A 394 -23.68 -9.54 2.55
N ASN A 395 -22.83 -10.45 3.02
CA ASN A 395 -21.82 -10.12 4.02
C ASN A 395 -20.74 -9.30 3.31
N ARG A 396 -20.54 -8.07 3.76
CA ARG A 396 -19.50 -7.19 3.24
C ARG A 396 -18.44 -6.99 4.31
N SER A 397 -17.19 -6.99 3.88
CA SER A 397 -16.08 -6.61 4.72
C SER A 397 -15.20 -5.67 3.95
N PHE A 398 -14.63 -4.70 4.63
CA PHE A 398 -13.65 -3.80 4.06
C PHE A 398 -12.54 -3.54 5.08
N THR A 399 -11.45 -2.95 4.61
CA THR A 399 -10.25 -2.78 5.42
C THR A 399 -9.88 -1.31 5.52
N ILE A 400 -9.60 -0.84 6.74
CA ILE A 400 -8.99 0.47 6.99
C ILE A 400 -7.53 0.23 7.34
N LYS A 401 -6.61 0.87 6.62
CA LYS A 401 -5.18 0.62 6.74
C LYS A 401 -4.38 1.93 6.69
N PRO A 402 -3.48 2.20 7.66
CA PRO A 402 -2.56 3.32 7.55
C PRO A 402 -1.59 3.06 6.39
N VAL A 403 -1.34 4.09 5.56
CA VAL A 403 -0.46 3.97 4.39
C VAL A 403 0.94 3.53 4.82
N GLY A 404 1.40 2.41 4.27
CA GLY A 404 2.71 1.82 4.54
C GLY A 404 2.89 1.12 5.88
N PHE A 405 1.81 0.91 6.62
CA PHE A 405 1.81 0.05 7.81
C PHE A 405 1.39 -1.37 7.40
N LYS A 406 1.90 -2.40 8.08
CA LYS A 406 1.42 -3.78 7.90
C LYS A 406 -0.01 -3.95 8.41
N ASP A 407 -0.20 -3.45 9.62
CA ASP A 407 -1.40 -3.63 10.43
C ASP A 407 -2.62 -2.94 9.81
N ARG A 408 -3.77 -3.57 9.99
CA ARG A 408 -5.04 -3.14 9.40
C ARG A 408 -6.17 -3.35 10.39
N LEU A 409 -7.23 -2.56 10.22
CA LEU A 409 -8.51 -2.79 10.85
C LEU A 409 -9.44 -3.48 9.85
N GLU A 410 -9.83 -4.71 10.15
CA GLU A 410 -10.88 -5.44 9.43
C GLU A 410 -12.25 -5.02 9.96
N VAL A 411 -13.11 -4.54 9.08
CA VAL A 411 -14.49 -4.16 9.40
C VAL A 411 -15.44 -5.14 8.75
N ALA A 412 -16.04 -6.03 9.55
CA ALA A 412 -17.15 -6.87 9.10
C ALA A 412 -18.46 -6.10 9.24
N VAL A 413 -19.30 -6.10 8.19
CA VAL A 413 -20.56 -5.37 8.15
C VAL A 413 -21.73 -6.34 8.03
N GLU A 414 -22.66 -6.24 8.98
CA GLU A 414 -23.96 -6.91 8.95
C GLU A 414 -25.05 -5.86 8.78
N TYR A 415 -25.94 -6.06 7.80
CA TYR A 415 -27.03 -5.13 7.53
C TYR A 415 -28.31 -5.59 8.24
N GLN A 416 -28.84 -4.75 9.13
CA GLN A 416 -30.10 -4.98 9.84
C GLN A 416 -31.28 -4.46 9.03
N CYS A 417 -31.57 -5.21 7.95
CA CYS A 417 -32.65 -4.93 7.01
C CYS A 417 -33.92 -5.75 7.29
N ASP A 418 -33.75 -6.93 7.88
CA ASP A 418 -34.84 -7.86 8.17
C ASP A 418 -35.29 -7.74 9.64
N CYS A 419 -36.57 -8.03 9.89
CA CYS A 419 -37.11 -8.12 11.25
C CYS A 419 -36.94 -9.53 11.83
N GLY A 420 -36.75 -9.64 13.15
CA GLY A 420 -36.72 -10.94 13.84
C GLY A 420 -37.99 -11.76 13.61
N CYS A 421 -39.13 -11.09 13.50
CA CYS A 421 -40.41 -11.72 13.17
C CYS A 421 -40.51 -12.29 11.74
N SER A 422 -39.74 -11.79 10.77
CA SER A 422 -39.70 -12.36 9.40
C SER A 422 -39.01 -13.74 9.36
N ARG A 423 -38.12 -14.03 10.31
CA ARG A 423 -37.42 -15.33 10.42
C ARG A 423 -38.29 -16.46 10.97
N THR A 424 -39.43 -16.13 11.58
CA THR A 424 -40.37 -17.09 12.21
C THR A 424 -41.68 -17.23 11.45
N ALA A 425 -41.88 -16.47 10.36
CA ALA A 425 -43.05 -16.62 9.52
C ALA A 425 -42.96 -17.93 8.71
N PRO A 426 -43.98 -18.82 8.74
CA PRO A 426 -44.03 -19.92 7.80
C PRO A 426 -44.06 -19.33 6.39
N LYS A 427 -43.17 -19.79 5.51
CA LYS A 427 -43.31 -19.50 4.07
C LYS A 427 -44.67 -20.03 3.64
N LEU A 428 -45.67 -19.17 3.49
CA LEU A 428 -46.88 -19.55 2.78
C LEU A 428 -46.47 -19.83 1.34
N HIS A 429 -46.40 -21.11 0.99
CA HIS A 429 -46.47 -21.53 -0.40
C HIS A 429 -47.84 -21.11 -0.92
N VAL A 430 -47.86 -20.04 -1.70
CA VAL A 430 -48.99 -19.74 -2.57
C VAL A 430 -48.84 -20.68 -3.77
N THR A 431 -49.66 -21.73 -3.78
CA THR A 431 -49.92 -22.60 -4.94
C THR A 431 -50.74 -21.89 -5.98
#